data_AF-A0A177UII0-F1
#
_entry.id   AF-A0A177UII0-F1
#
_cell.length_a   1.000
_cell.length_b   1.000
_cell.length_c   1.000
_cell.angle_alpha   90.00
_cell.angle_beta   90.00
_cell.angle_gamma   90.00
#
_symmetry.space_group_name_H-M   'P 1'
#
loop_
_entity.id
_entity.type
_entity.pdbx_description
1 polymer ?
#
loop_
_entity_poly.entity_id
_entity_poly.type
_entity_poly.pdbx_seq_one_letter_code
_entity_poly.pdbx_strand_id
1 'polypeptide(L)'
;MPRLSERARLIQSLSRCLRLSLSAAALDEEFQADVEEAEEALGLVDSNRYLSRDRLPNDMRARRTRARCVQHLSWNEDDFKRGFRVTKAQFEYVVSLLETDEVFARKARGRPQHPVQYQVLLVLWRLAHSGTGATAFQIAERFGVSEGTVISWTDRVLCALIGIEDRYVWWPSLGERQQLRQQLSDHHGLAGCIGFIDGTHINFAGAPARKDAADFFTRHHRYSFNVLAVVDIDRRFRFLHLGFPGSAHDQRVYRACALFQAPDQHFSANEFILGDSGYTSDAHLVSLFRRYRGQETLAPSQVAFNQHASPRRVTVEHAFGILKLRWQSLRALPISLRDELEESRAACWIRACVVLHNLLVDDAAEPGQWLTAEERELAQREHGPDFTRWEHDGDAALHAVGADVGQSAPQEEQVGRTEGQILRQKVQEFARVWRQQR
;
A
#
# COMPACT_ATOMS: atom_id res chain seq x y z
N MET A 1 32.35 -7.70 -19.31
CA MET A 1 31.94 -9.12 -19.26
C MET A 1 31.24 -9.39 -17.93
N PRO A 2 30.03 -9.99 -17.91
CA PRO A 2 29.36 -10.31 -16.65
C PRO A 2 30.19 -11.36 -15.89
N ARG A 3 30.47 -11.11 -14.61
CA ARG A 3 31.20 -12.06 -13.76
C ARG A 3 30.28 -13.25 -13.47
N LEU A 4 30.68 -14.45 -13.87
CA LEU A 4 29.96 -15.68 -13.55
C LEU A 4 29.96 -15.90 -12.03
N SER A 5 28.78 -16.22 -11.47
CA SER A 5 28.67 -16.62 -10.07
C SER A 5 29.52 -17.87 -9.79
N GLU A 6 29.97 -18.03 -8.55
CA GLU A 6 30.79 -19.18 -8.15
C GLU A 6 30.05 -20.51 -8.40
N ARG A 7 28.73 -20.55 -8.16
CA ARG A 7 27.86 -21.69 -8.54
C ARG A 7 27.88 -21.95 -10.03
N ALA A 8 27.74 -20.92 -10.86
CA ALA A 8 27.77 -21.08 -12.32
C ALA A 8 29.13 -21.59 -12.81
N ARG A 9 30.23 -21.14 -12.20
CA ARG A 9 31.58 -21.65 -12.49
C ARG A 9 31.74 -23.12 -12.10
N LEU A 10 31.26 -23.51 -10.91
CA LEU A 10 31.29 -24.90 -10.45
C LEU A 10 30.46 -25.83 -11.33
N ILE A 11 29.24 -25.43 -11.71
CA ILE A 11 28.42 -26.21 -12.65
C ILE A 11 29.15 -26.38 -13.98
N GLN A 12 29.72 -25.31 -14.53
CA GLN A 12 30.43 -25.39 -15.80
C GLN A 12 31.66 -26.31 -15.73
N SER A 13 32.40 -26.27 -14.63
CA SER A 13 33.55 -27.15 -14.39
C SER A 13 33.12 -28.61 -14.22
N LEU A 14 32.12 -28.89 -13.38
CA LEU A 14 31.63 -30.25 -13.11
C LEU A 14 30.98 -30.88 -14.34
N SER A 15 30.19 -30.12 -15.12
CA SER A 15 29.66 -30.60 -16.40
C SER A 15 30.75 -30.83 -17.45
N ARG A 16 31.91 -30.19 -17.33
CA ARG A 16 33.08 -30.49 -18.18
C ARG A 16 33.77 -31.76 -17.71
N CYS A 17 33.98 -31.93 -16.40
CA CYS A 17 34.53 -33.16 -15.82
C CYS A 17 33.68 -34.36 -16.20
N LEU A 18 32.37 -34.31 -15.99
CA LEU A 18 31.45 -35.39 -16.33
C LEU A 18 31.54 -35.83 -17.80
N ARG A 19 31.63 -34.88 -18.74
CA ARG A 19 31.78 -35.20 -20.18
C ARG A 19 33.11 -35.88 -20.50
N LEU A 20 34.18 -35.48 -19.81
CA LEU A 20 35.49 -36.09 -19.99
C LEU A 20 35.51 -37.51 -19.39
N SER A 21 34.97 -37.67 -18.17
CA SER A 21 34.85 -38.96 -17.49
C SER A 21 33.99 -39.95 -18.29
N LEU A 22 32.85 -39.52 -18.84
CA LEU A 22 32.02 -40.36 -19.72
C LEU A 22 32.74 -40.80 -21.00
N SER A 23 33.61 -39.93 -21.54
CA SER A 23 34.40 -40.26 -22.73
C SER A 23 35.52 -41.26 -22.41
N ALA A 24 36.11 -41.15 -21.22
CA ALA A 24 37.12 -42.09 -20.73
C ALA A 24 36.50 -43.45 -20.36
N ALA A 25 35.35 -43.44 -19.68
CA ALA A 25 34.61 -44.64 -19.30
C ALA A 25 34.12 -45.48 -20.50
N ALA A 26 33.89 -44.83 -21.66
CA ALA A 26 33.58 -45.53 -22.90
C ALA A 26 34.76 -46.33 -23.49
N LEU A 27 35.99 -46.03 -23.05
CA LEU A 27 37.22 -46.70 -23.48
C LEU A 27 37.75 -47.68 -22.43
N ASP A 28 37.48 -47.41 -21.15
CA ASP A 28 37.99 -48.19 -20.02
C ASP A 28 37.03 -48.08 -18.83
N GLU A 29 36.54 -49.23 -18.36
CA GLU A 29 35.57 -49.32 -17.26
C GLU A 29 36.11 -48.80 -15.91
N GLU A 30 37.44 -48.65 -15.76
CA GLU A 30 38.05 -48.09 -14.55
C GLU A 30 37.58 -46.65 -14.24
N PHE A 31 37.19 -45.88 -15.26
CA PHE A 31 36.74 -44.48 -15.12
C PHE A 31 35.25 -44.35 -14.75
N GLN A 32 34.54 -45.46 -14.55
CA GLN A 32 33.12 -45.41 -14.18
C GLN A 32 32.91 -44.74 -12.80
N ALA A 33 33.86 -44.91 -11.88
CA ALA A 33 33.83 -44.25 -10.57
C ALA A 33 33.93 -42.71 -10.68
N ASP A 34 34.74 -42.21 -11.62
CA ASP A 34 34.88 -40.77 -11.86
C ASP A 34 33.63 -40.15 -12.48
N VAL A 35 32.83 -40.95 -13.22
CA VAL A 35 31.52 -40.54 -13.71
C VAL A 35 30.56 -40.38 -12.54
N GLU A 36 30.48 -41.37 -11.66
CA GLU A 36 29.60 -41.34 -10.49
C GLU A 36 29.93 -40.16 -9.56
N GLU A 37 31.21 -39.93 -9.26
CA GLU A 37 31.64 -38.80 -8.42
C GLU A 37 31.31 -37.44 -9.05
N ALA A 38 31.50 -37.29 -10.37
CA ALA A 38 31.17 -36.06 -11.08
C ALA A 38 29.66 -35.81 -11.15
N GLU A 39 28.85 -36.86 -11.31
CA GLU A 39 27.38 -36.78 -11.28
C GLU A 39 26.87 -36.40 -9.89
N GLU A 40 27.41 -37.01 -8.83
CA GLU A 40 27.03 -36.72 -7.45
C GLU A 40 27.39 -35.28 -7.06
N ALA A 41 28.61 -34.84 -7.39
CA ALA A 41 29.05 -33.47 -7.16
C ALA A 41 28.20 -32.45 -7.95
N LEU A 42 27.85 -32.76 -9.21
CA LEU A 42 26.98 -31.89 -10.02
C LEU A 42 25.57 -31.85 -9.44
N GLY A 43 25.04 -32.99 -8.99
CA GLY A 43 23.75 -33.10 -8.30
C GLY A 43 23.70 -32.29 -7.01
N LEU A 44 24.77 -32.31 -6.21
CA LEU A 44 24.90 -31.52 -4.98
C LEU A 44 24.93 -30.02 -5.26
N VAL A 45 25.66 -29.58 -6.29
CA VAL A 45 25.72 -28.14 -6.64
C VAL A 45 24.42 -27.67 -7.28
N ASP A 46 23.76 -28.50 -8.09
CA ASP A 46 22.53 -28.11 -8.77
C ASP A 46 21.35 -28.04 -7.79
N SER A 47 21.25 -29.01 -6.88
CA SER A 47 20.25 -29.04 -5.81
C SER A 47 20.38 -27.89 -4.80
N ASN A 48 21.55 -27.25 -4.69
CA ASN A 48 21.79 -26.12 -3.80
C ASN A 48 21.79 -24.78 -4.54
N ARG A 49 20.84 -23.90 -4.18
CA ARG A 49 20.75 -22.54 -4.75
C ARG A 49 21.96 -21.64 -4.40
N TYR A 50 22.67 -21.94 -3.31
CA TYR A 50 23.85 -21.20 -2.82
C TYR A 50 24.87 -22.18 -2.24
N LEU A 51 26.16 -22.02 -2.56
CA LEU A 51 27.25 -22.97 -2.23
C LEU A 51 27.68 -22.96 -0.75
N SER A 52 27.58 -21.81 -0.10
CA SER A 52 27.88 -21.64 1.31
C SER A 52 26.92 -20.62 1.89
N ARG A 53 26.40 -20.90 3.08
CA ARG A 53 25.59 -19.96 3.83
C ARG A 53 26.00 -20.08 5.29
N ASP A 54 26.89 -19.19 5.73
CA ASP A 54 27.12 -18.94 7.15
C ASP A 54 25.80 -18.50 7.77
N ARG A 55 25.06 -19.46 8.30
CA ARG A 55 23.88 -19.19 9.11
C ARG A 55 24.34 -19.22 10.55
N LEU A 56 24.19 -18.10 11.26
CA LEU A 56 24.02 -18.15 12.70
C LEU A 56 23.02 -19.28 13.04
N PRO A 57 23.27 -20.10 14.07
CA PRO A 57 22.37 -21.17 14.46
C PRO A 57 20.93 -20.68 14.50
N ASN A 58 20.03 -21.36 13.77
CA ASN A 58 18.68 -20.86 13.46
C ASN A 58 17.86 -20.50 14.72
N ASP A 59 18.15 -21.13 15.85
CA ASP A 59 17.54 -20.83 17.15
C ASP A 59 17.93 -19.45 17.69
N MET A 60 19.17 -19.02 17.51
CA MET A 60 19.60 -17.68 17.91
C MET A 60 18.85 -16.60 17.13
N ARG A 61 18.65 -16.76 15.82
CA ARG A 61 17.89 -15.79 15.02
C ARG A 61 16.42 -15.76 15.44
N ALA A 62 15.80 -16.91 15.68
CA ALA A 62 14.41 -16.99 16.15
C ALA A 62 14.22 -16.31 17.52
N ARG A 63 15.13 -16.60 18.46
CA ARG A 63 15.17 -16.00 19.79
C ARG A 63 15.39 -14.49 19.69
N ARG A 64 16.27 -14.03 18.79
CA ARG A 64 16.51 -12.61 18.51
C ARG A 64 15.26 -11.93 17.95
N THR A 65 14.57 -12.53 16.97
CA THR A 65 13.32 -11.98 16.42
C THR A 65 12.25 -11.82 17.50
N ARG A 66 12.01 -12.87 18.29
CA ARG A 66 11.02 -12.84 19.37
C ARG A 66 11.38 -11.78 20.41
N ALA A 67 12.63 -11.72 20.86
CA ALA A 67 13.07 -10.73 21.84
C ALA A 67 12.87 -9.29 21.34
N ARG A 68 13.23 -9.00 20.09
CA ARG A 68 13.04 -7.66 19.49
C ARG A 68 11.56 -7.29 19.37
N CYS A 69 10.71 -8.19 18.90
CA CYS A 69 9.28 -7.91 18.78
C CYS A 69 8.61 -7.72 20.14
N VAL A 70 8.94 -8.57 21.13
CA VAL A 70 8.42 -8.42 22.50
C VAL A 70 8.87 -7.11 23.12
N GLN A 71 10.13 -6.70 22.90
CA GLN A 71 10.65 -5.41 23.35
C GLN A 71 9.85 -4.24 22.75
N HIS A 72 9.50 -4.29 21.46
CA HIS A 72 8.67 -3.25 20.83
C HIS A 72 7.24 -3.24 21.37
N LEU A 73 6.63 -4.41 21.60
CA LEU A 73 5.30 -4.52 22.20
C LEU A 73 5.28 -4.02 23.66
N SER A 74 6.40 -4.07 24.37
CA SER A 74 6.54 -3.56 25.73
C SER A 74 6.85 -2.06 25.82
N TRP A 75 6.97 -1.33 24.70
CA TRP A 75 7.12 0.13 24.73
C TRP A 75 5.93 0.81 25.41
N ASN A 76 6.10 2.01 25.96
CA ASN A 76 4.94 2.78 26.43
C ASN A 76 4.08 3.28 25.25
N GLU A 77 2.90 3.82 25.55
CA GLU A 77 1.94 4.26 24.53
C GLU A 77 2.53 5.34 23.60
N ASP A 78 3.28 6.30 24.13
CA ASP A 78 3.84 7.41 23.37
C ASP A 78 4.95 6.97 22.42
N ASP A 79 5.87 6.13 22.88
CA ASP A 79 6.94 5.56 22.05
C ASP A 79 6.36 4.62 20.98
N PHE A 80 5.32 3.87 21.34
CA PHE A 80 4.61 3.02 20.38
C PHE A 80 3.92 3.86 19.31
N LYS A 81 3.20 4.92 19.69
CA LYS A 81 2.58 5.86 18.75
C LYS A 81 3.60 6.55 17.84
N ARG A 82 4.73 7.01 18.39
CA ARG A 82 5.80 7.65 17.59
C ARG A 82 6.43 6.67 16.59
N GLY A 83 6.66 5.42 16.99
CA GLY A 83 7.29 4.41 16.14
C GLY A 83 6.34 3.78 15.12
N PHE A 84 5.12 3.44 15.51
CA PHE A 84 4.18 2.66 14.69
C PHE A 84 3.01 3.48 14.13
N ARG A 85 2.87 4.74 14.58
CA ARG A 85 1.83 5.70 14.12
C ARG A 85 0.39 5.26 14.39
N VAL A 86 0.26 4.35 15.35
CA VAL A 86 -0.99 3.81 15.87
C VAL A 86 -0.88 3.65 17.39
N THR A 87 -2.01 3.64 18.08
CA THR A 87 -2.09 3.28 19.49
C THR A 87 -1.90 1.77 19.66
N LYS A 88 -1.62 1.31 20.88
CA LYS A 88 -1.57 -0.14 21.14
C LYS A 88 -2.91 -0.82 20.90
N ALA A 89 -4.01 -0.18 21.30
CA ALA A 89 -5.37 -0.68 21.07
C ALA A 89 -5.68 -0.79 19.57
N GLN A 90 -5.31 0.21 18.77
CA GLN A 90 -5.43 0.18 17.32
C GLN A 90 -4.60 -0.95 16.70
N PHE A 91 -3.37 -1.15 17.19
CA PHE A 91 -2.54 -2.25 16.74
C PHE A 91 -3.17 -3.62 17.04
N GLU A 92 -3.65 -3.84 18.26
CA GLU A 92 -4.33 -5.08 18.66
C GLU A 92 -5.59 -5.32 17.81
N TYR A 93 -6.36 -4.27 17.55
CA TYR A 93 -7.51 -4.33 16.66
C TYR A 93 -7.13 -4.76 15.23
N VAL A 94 -6.11 -4.12 14.63
CA VAL A 94 -5.61 -4.52 13.30
C VAL A 94 -5.12 -5.97 13.30
N VAL A 95 -4.45 -6.44 14.37
CA VAL A 95 -4.04 -7.85 14.47
C VAL A 95 -5.25 -8.78 14.49
N SER A 96 -6.28 -8.47 15.29
CA SER A 96 -7.49 -9.28 15.40
C SER A 96 -8.27 -9.39 14.08
N LEU A 97 -8.23 -8.34 13.25
CA LEU A 97 -8.88 -8.35 11.94
C LEU A 97 -8.14 -9.25 10.93
N LEU A 98 -6.82 -9.37 11.06
CA LEU A 98 -5.98 -10.07 10.08
C LEU A 98 -5.62 -11.50 10.49
N GLU A 99 -5.76 -11.87 11.77
CA GLU A 99 -5.25 -13.14 12.28
C GLU A 99 -5.90 -14.38 11.66
N THR A 100 -7.15 -14.25 11.20
CA THR A 100 -7.92 -15.32 10.57
C THR A 100 -7.66 -15.47 9.07
N ASP A 101 -6.89 -14.57 8.45
CA ASP A 101 -6.61 -14.66 7.01
C ASP A 101 -5.76 -15.89 6.70
N GLU A 102 -6.14 -16.61 5.64
CA GLU A 102 -5.48 -17.83 5.17
C GLU A 102 -3.97 -17.64 4.90
N VAL A 103 -3.51 -16.42 4.59
CA VAL A 103 -2.09 -16.16 4.34
C VAL A 103 -1.24 -16.40 5.60
N PHE A 104 -1.84 -16.30 6.79
CA PHE A 104 -1.20 -16.57 8.08
C PHE A 104 -1.42 -18.01 8.58
N ALA A 105 -2.22 -18.81 7.87
CA ALA A 105 -2.54 -20.17 8.28
C ALA A 105 -1.28 -21.03 8.49
N ARG A 106 -1.39 -21.94 9.47
CA ARG A 106 -0.31 -22.88 9.77
C ARG A 106 -0.14 -23.84 8.59
N LYS A 107 1.09 -23.94 8.08
CA LYS A 107 1.42 -24.84 6.98
C LYS A 107 1.51 -26.28 7.46
N ALA A 108 1.10 -27.21 6.60
CA ALA A 108 1.25 -28.66 6.83
C ALA A 108 2.73 -29.11 6.83
N ARG A 109 3.60 -28.39 6.11
CA ARG A 109 5.04 -28.67 6.02
C ARG A 109 5.86 -27.39 6.10
N GLY A 110 7.09 -27.52 6.61
CA GLY A 110 8.03 -26.41 6.76
C GLY A 110 8.00 -25.76 8.15
N ARG A 111 8.76 -24.68 8.30
CA ARG A 111 8.91 -23.98 9.58
C ARG A 111 7.59 -23.29 9.96
N PRO A 112 7.17 -23.34 11.24
CA PRO A 112 6.02 -22.58 11.71
C PRO A 112 6.22 -21.09 11.44
N GLN A 113 5.14 -20.43 11.04
CA GLN A 113 5.14 -18.98 10.86
C GLN A 113 5.36 -18.28 12.21
N HIS A 114 5.95 -17.07 12.17
CA HIS A 114 5.96 -16.21 13.34
C HIS A 114 4.54 -15.67 13.61
N PRO A 115 4.20 -15.33 14.87
CA PRO A 115 2.91 -14.75 15.23
C PRO A 115 2.52 -13.58 14.33
N VAL A 116 1.23 -13.49 13.97
CA VAL A 116 0.68 -12.43 13.09
C VAL A 116 1.04 -11.05 13.62
N GLN A 117 0.90 -10.84 14.93
CA GLN A 117 1.30 -9.60 15.61
C GLN A 117 2.73 -9.15 15.28
N TYR A 118 3.72 -10.04 15.16
CA TYR A 118 5.10 -9.64 14.86
C TYR A 118 5.24 -9.17 13.41
N GLN A 119 4.46 -9.78 12.52
CA GLN A 119 4.44 -9.42 11.11
C GLN A 119 3.76 -8.08 10.90
N VAL A 120 2.59 -7.88 11.52
CA VAL A 120 1.87 -6.60 11.50
C VAL A 120 2.72 -5.49 12.11
N LEU A 121 3.38 -5.74 13.25
CA LEU A 121 4.24 -4.76 13.91
C LEU A 121 5.39 -4.29 12.99
N LEU A 122 6.07 -5.23 12.34
CA LEU A 122 7.13 -4.93 11.38
C LEU A 122 6.61 -4.13 10.19
N VAL A 123 5.43 -4.47 9.67
CA VAL A 123 4.86 -3.81 8.50
C VAL A 123 4.38 -2.41 8.84
N LEU A 124 3.72 -2.20 9.98
CA LEU A 124 3.37 -0.85 10.45
C LEU A 124 4.60 0.02 10.58
N TRP A 125 5.70 -0.49 11.15
CA TRP A 125 6.97 0.25 11.18
C TRP A 125 7.45 0.62 9.76
N ARG A 126 7.36 -0.32 8.82
CA ARG A 126 7.78 -0.11 7.43
C ARG A 126 6.91 0.92 6.71
N LEU A 127 5.61 0.97 6.99
CA LEU A 127 4.67 1.94 6.41
C LEU A 127 4.86 3.34 7.01
N ALA A 128 5.12 3.40 8.32
CA ALA A 128 5.27 4.60 9.14
C ALA A 128 6.52 5.43 8.84
N HIS A 129 7.53 4.85 8.20
CA HIS A 129 8.83 5.49 7.97
C HIS A 129 9.16 5.59 6.48
N SER A 130 10.08 6.50 6.15
CA SER A 130 10.67 6.67 4.82
C SER A 130 12.19 6.76 4.90
N GLY A 131 12.87 6.83 3.74
CA GLY A 131 14.32 6.98 3.67
C GLY A 131 15.09 5.80 4.26
N THR A 132 16.18 6.09 4.98
CA THR A 132 17.07 5.05 5.56
C THR A 132 16.33 4.14 6.55
N GLY A 133 15.44 4.70 7.37
CA GLY A 133 14.64 3.97 8.35
C GLY A 133 13.63 2.98 7.76
N ALA A 134 13.29 3.12 6.47
CA ALA A 134 12.37 2.25 5.74
C ALA A 134 13.07 1.17 4.89
N THR A 135 14.41 1.15 4.87
CA THR A 135 15.17 0.17 4.09
C THR A 135 15.01 -1.24 4.69
N ALA A 136 14.96 -2.26 3.82
CA ALA A 136 14.81 -3.64 4.26
C ALA A 136 15.93 -4.06 5.23
N PHE A 137 17.16 -3.60 5.00
CA PHE A 137 18.31 -3.83 5.89
C PHE A 137 18.10 -3.27 7.30
N GLN A 138 17.74 -1.98 7.43
CA GLN A 138 17.56 -1.35 8.74
C GLN A 138 16.40 -1.97 9.52
N ILE A 139 15.30 -2.31 8.83
CA ILE A 139 14.17 -3.01 9.42
C ILE A 139 14.57 -4.42 9.85
N ALA A 140 15.34 -5.13 9.03
CA ALA A 140 15.83 -6.47 9.37
C ALA A 140 16.66 -6.47 10.65
N GLU A 141 17.58 -5.53 10.81
CA GLU A 141 18.39 -5.39 12.03
C GLU A 141 17.54 -5.05 13.26
N ARG A 142 16.57 -4.13 13.11
CA ARG A 142 15.65 -3.70 14.17
C ARG A 142 14.81 -4.85 14.70
N PHE A 143 14.18 -5.61 13.81
CA PHE A 143 13.30 -6.73 14.18
C PHE A 143 14.05 -8.05 14.35
N GLY A 144 15.36 -8.10 14.12
CA GLY A 144 16.17 -9.32 14.21
C GLY A 144 15.76 -10.38 13.20
N VAL A 145 15.36 -9.99 11.99
CA VAL A 145 14.95 -10.87 10.89
C VAL A 145 15.92 -10.74 9.71
N SER A 146 15.67 -11.47 8.61
CA SER A 146 16.42 -11.25 7.35
C SER A 146 15.68 -10.27 6.44
N GLU A 147 16.37 -9.61 5.50
CA GLU A 147 15.72 -8.71 4.53
C GLU A 147 14.62 -9.42 3.72
N GLY A 148 14.85 -10.66 3.31
CA GLY A 148 13.81 -11.46 2.64
C GLY A 148 12.58 -11.71 3.52
N THR A 149 12.75 -11.77 4.84
CA THR A 149 11.64 -11.87 5.79
C THR A 149 10.87 -10.56 5.88
N VAL A 150 11.55 -9.41 5.88
CA VAL A 150 10.91 -8.08 5.81
C VAL A 150 10.01 -8.00 4.59
N ILE A 151 10.53 -8.37 3.42
CA ILE A 151 9.76 -8.36 2.16
C ILE A 151 8.58 -9.32 2.23
N SER A 152 8.81 -10.58 2.63
CA SER A 152 7.74 -11.59 2.69
C SER A 152 6.63 -11.24 3.69
N TRP A 153 6.98 -10.71 4.87
CA TRP A 153 5.98 -10.28 5.85
C TRP A 153 5.20 -9.08 5.36
N THR A 154 5.86 -8.16 4.65
CA THR A 154 5.18 -7.02 4.02
C THR A 154 4.18 -7.50 2.98
N ASP A 155 4.59 -8.34 2.03
CA ASP A 155 3.67 -8.84 1.01
C ASP A 155 2.47 -9.59 1.64
N ARG A 156 2.71 -10.35 2.71
CA ARG A 156 1.67 -11.09 3.42
C ARG A 156 0.65 -10.17 4.09
N VAL A 157 1.11 -9.20 4.87
CA VAL A 157 0.24 -8.24 5.57
C VAL A 157 -0.48 -7.33 4.57
N LEU A 158 0.19 -6.89 3.50
CA LEU A 158 -0.46 -6.15 2.42
C LEU A 158 -1.59 -6.98 1.80
N CYS A 159 -1.35 -8.24 1.44
CA CYS A 159 -2.41 -9.11 0.89
C CYS A 159 -3.62 -9.24 1.84
N ALA A 160 -3.38 -9.42 3.14
CA ALA A 160 -4.46 -9.54 4.12
C ALA A 160 -5.24 -8.22 4.28
N LEU A 161 -4.55 -7.07 4.27
CA LEU A 161 -5.19 -5.74 4.30
C LEU A 161 -6.04 -5.48 3.05
N ILE A 162 -5.58 -5.89 1.88
CA ILE A 162 -6.36 -5.78 0.64
C ILE A 162 -7.56 -6.73 0.67
N GLY A 163 -7.43 -7.92 1.29
CA GLY A 163 -8.52 -8.87 1.45
C GLY A 163 -9.72 -8.33 2.24
N ILE A 164 -9.53 -7.27 3.04
CA ILE A 164 -10.60 -6.61 3.80
C ILE A 164 -10.96 -5.23 3.25
N GLU A 165 -10.38 -4.79 2.13
CA GLU A 165 -10.53 -3.41 1.63
C GLU A 165 -11.97 -3.01 1.37
N ASP A 166 -12.79 -3.90 0.78
CA ASP A 166 -14.19 -3.60 0.46
C ASP A 166 -15.05 -3.30 1.71
N ARG A 167 -14.57 -3.67 2.90
CA ARG A 167 -15.23 -3.33 4.19
C ARG A 167 -14.88 -1.92 4.68
N TYR A 168 -13.80 -1.33 4.18
CA TYR A 168 -13.24 -0.07 4.68
C TYR A 168 -13.17 1.02 3.63
N VAL A 169 -13.15 0.67 2.35
CA VAL A 169 -13.14 1.57 1.20
C VAL A 169 -14.26 1.11 0.27
N TRP A 170 -15.40 1.80 0.35
CA TRP A 170 -16.55 1.54 -0.52
C TRP A 170 -17.16 2.85 -0.98
N TRP A 171 -17.77 2.80 -2.17
CA TRP A 171 -18.61 3.90 -2.61
C TRP A 171 -19.89 3.90 -1.77
N PRO A 172 -20.31 5.03 -1.17
CA PRO A 172 -21.38 5.03 -0.19
C PRO A 172 -22.69 4.56 -0.82
N SER A 173 -23.47 3.78 -0.06
CA SER A 173 -24.81 3.35 -0.46
C SER A 173 -25.76 4.55 -0.63
N LEU A 174 -26.93 4.34 -1.25
CA LEU A 174 -27.91 5.42 -1.43
C LEU A 174 -28.29 6.11 -0.11
N GLY A 175 -28.47 5.33 0.97
CA GLY A 175 -28.79 5.88 2.29
C GLY A 175 -27.64 6.71 2.87
N GLU A 176 -26.40 6.23 2.77
CA GLU A 176 -25.23 6.99 3.20
C GLU A 176 -25.03 8.26 2.37
N ARG A 177 -25.24 8.21 1.04
CA ARG A 177 -25.15 9.40 0.18
C ARG A 177 -26.20 10.46 0.55
N GLN A 178 -27.41 10.04 0.90
CA GLN A 178 -28.44 10.95 1.41
C GLN A 178 -28.02 11.62 2.72
N GLN A 179 -27.41 10.87 3.64
CA GLN A 179 -26.88 11.41 4.89
C GLN A 179 -25.74 12.40 4.64
N LEU A 180 -24.74 12.02 3.83
CA LEU A 180 -23.62 12.89 3.46
C LEU A 180 -24.10 14.18 2.78
N ARG A 181 -25.07 14.06 1.87
CA ARG A 181 -25.71 15.19 1.22
C ARG A 181 -26.39 16.12 2.21
N GLN A 182 -27.11 15.57 3.18
CA GLN A 182 -27.79 16.36 4.21
C GLN A 182 -26.76 17.07 5.10
N GLN A 183 -25.75 16.36 5.59
CA GLN A 183 -24.66 16.92 6.39
C GLN A 183 -23.91 18.04 5.65
N LEU A 184 -23.52 17.82 4.40
CA LEU A 184 -22.83 18.84 3.59
C LEU A 184 -23.72 20.04 3.25
N SER A 185 -25.03 19.83 3.13
CA SER A 185 -25.99 20.92 3.00
C SER A 185 -26.08 21.73 4.30
N ASP A 186 -26.22 21.08 5.45
CA ASP A 186 -26.47 21.72 6.73
C ASP A 186 -25.23 22.42 7.30
N HIS A 187 -24.09 21.72 7.31
CA HIS A 187 -22.83 22.24 7.86
C HIS A 187 -22.11 23.19 6.89
N HIS A 188 -22.30 22.99 5.58
CA HIS A 188 -21.47 23.65 4.59
C HIS A 188 -22.24 24.37 3.48
N GLY A 189 -23.57 24.31 3.43
CA GLY A 189 -24.36 24.97 2.38
C GLY A 189 -24.21 24.34 0.98
N LEU A 190 -23.61 23.15 0.87
CA LEU A 190 -23.34 22.47 -0.39
C LEU A 190 -24.44 21.45 -0.72
N ALA A 191 -25.63 21.94 -1.06
CA ALA A 191 -26.78 21.11 -1.38
C ALA A 191 -26.50 20.18 -2.58
N GLY A 192 -26.58 18.86 -2.37
CA GLY A 192 -26.30 17.85 -3.40
C GLY A 192 -24.86 17.33 -3.44
N CYS A 193 -23.94 17.97 -2.71
CA CYS A 193 -22.57 17.47 -2.60
C CYS A 193 -22.53 16.22 -1.72
N ILE A 194 -21.80 15.18 -2.15
CA ILE A 194 -21.62 13.93 -1.39
C ILE A 194 -20.15 13.64 -1.04
N GLY A 195 -19.22 14.51 -1.45
CA GLY A 195 -17.80 14.35 -1.17
C GLY A 195 -16.91 15.26 -2.00
N PHE A 196 -15.60 15.13 -1.77
CA PHE A 196 -14.57 15.95 -2.37
C PHE A 196 -13.58 15.10 -3.14
N ILE A 197 -13.23 15.50 -4.36
CA ILE A 197 -12.31 14.76 -5.23
C ILE A 197 -11.01 15.52 -5.45
N ASP A 198 -9.89 14.80 -5.37
CA ASP A 198 -8.59 15.35 -5.74
C ASP A 198 -7.58 14.27 -6.12
N GLY A 199 -6.58 14.69 -6.90
CA GLY A 199 -5.42 13.90 -7.26
C GLY A 199 -4.31 14.06 -6.23
N THR A 200 -3.48 13.04 -6.06
CA THR A 200 -2.28 13.13 -5.23
C THR A 200 -1.13 12.36 -5.83
N HIS A 201 0.06 12.95 -5.77
CA HIS A 201 1.28 12.28 -6.22
C HIS A 201 1.88 11.40 -5.12
N ILE A 202 2.11 10.12 -5.41
CA ILE A 202 2.86 9.20 -4.55
C ILE A 202 4.25 9.04 -5.14
N ASN A 203 5.24 9.72 -4.55
CA ASN A 203 6.60 9.76 -5.09
C ASN A 203 7.32 8.44 -4.86
N PHE A 204 8.15 8.03 -5.82
CA PHE A 204 9.05 6.90 -5.66
C PHE A 204 10.34 7.32 -4.94
N ALA A 205 10.92 6.40 -4.18
CA ALA A 205 12.23 6.62 -3.58
C ALA A 205 13.37 6.74 -4.61
N GLY A 206 13.17 6.23 -5.82
CA GLY A 206 14.11 6.32 -6.93
C GLY A 206 13.42 6.25 -8.28
N ALA A 207 14.17 6.54 -9.35
CA ALA A 207 13.66 6.44 -10.71
C ALA A 207 13.22 5.00 -11.04
N PRO A 208 12.11 4.80 -11.77
CA PRO A 208 11.73 3.50 -12.30
C PRO A 208 12.86 2.92 -13.18
N ALA A 209 13.11 1.62 -13.07
CA ALA A 209 14.10 0.90 -13.86
C ALA A 209 13.44 0.19 -15.05
N ARG A 210 12.68 0.97 -15.85
CA ARG A 210 11.88 0.52 -17.01
C ARG A 210 11.96 1.55 -18.15
N LYS A 211 11.60 1.14 -19.38
CA LYS A 211 11.79 1.97 -20.59
C LYS A 211 10.91 3.22 -20.61
N ASP A 212 9.71 3.12 -20.07
CA ASP A 212 8.68 4.15 -19.91
C ASP A 212 8.84 4.95 -18.60
N ALA A 213 10.01 4.92 -17.96
CA ALA A 213 10.28 5.68 -16.72
C ALA A 213 9.97 7.18 -16.86
N ALA A 214 10.15 7.74 -18.06
CA ALA A 214 9.88 9.15 -18.35
C ALA A 214 8.41 9.54 -18.12
N ASP A 215 7.46 8.62 -18.33
CA ASP A 215 6.03 8.90 -18.13
C ASP A 215 5.72 9.17 -16.66
N PHE A 216 6.49 8.57 -15.74
CA PHE A 216 6.33 8.76 -14.31
C PHE A 216 6.94 10.07 -13.81
N PHE A 217 7.72 10.77 -14.65
CA PHE A 217 8.39 12.01 -14.27
C PHE A 217 7.42 13.19 -14.29
N THR A 218 7.27 13.84 -13.15
CA THR A 218 6.35 14.96 -12.97
C THR A 218 6.99 16.31 -13.26
N ARG A 219 6.16 17.33 -13.44
CA ARG A 219 6.58 18.75 -13.47
C ARG A 219 7.31 19.21 -12.20
N HIS A 220 7.18 18.46 -11.11
CA HIS A 220 7.85 18.72 -9.83
C HIS A 220 9.23 18.05 -9.74
N HIS A 221 9.79 17.60 -10.87
CA HIS A 221 11.09 16.94 -10.97
C HIS A 221 11.24 15.69 -10.09
N ARG A 222 10.13 14.97 -9.89
CA ARG A 222 10.08 13.70 -9.13
C ARG A 222 9.33 12.65 -9.94
N TYR A 223 9.69 11.38 -9.73
CA TYR A 223 8.94 10.25 -10.28
C TYR A 223 7.82 9.87 -9.30
N SER A 224 6.58 9.70 -9.80
CA SER A 224 5.45 9.35 -8.95
C SER A 224 4.35 8.58 -9.68
N PHE A 225 3.44 7.98 -8.92
CA PHE A 225 2.08 7.72 -9.40
C PHE A 225 1.21 8.95 -9.18
N ASN A 226 0.21 9.13 -10.03
CA ASN A 226 -0.96 9.94 -9.74
C ASN A 226 -2.08 9.03 -9.21
N VAL A 227 -2.63 9.38 -8.06
CA VAL A 227 -3.71 8.68 -7.36
C VAL A 227 -4.88 9.63 -7.20
N LEU A 228 -6.02 9.28 -7.76
CA LEU A 228 -7.25 10.04 -7.60
C LEU A 228 -8.08 9.41 -6.49
N ALA A 229 -8.65 10.22 -5.61
CA ALA A 229 -9.56 9.72 -4.60
C ALA A 229 -10.74 10.67 -4.35
N VAL A 230 -11.85 10.09 -3.87
CA VAL A 230 -12.95 10.84 -3.28
C VAL A 230 -12.95 10.60 -1.79
N VAL A 231 -13.08 11.68 -1.02
CA VAL A 231 -13.27 11.61 0.43
C VAL A 231 -14.61 12.21 0.83
N ASP A 232 -15.17 11.71 1.91
CA ASP A 232 -16.34 12.32 2.53
C ASP A 232 -15.96 13.43 3.53
N ILE A 233 -16.97 14.02 4.18
CA ILE A 233 -16.80 15.09 5.18
C ILE A 233 -15.97 14.64 6.39
N ASP A 234 -16.00 13.34 6.71
CA ASP A 234 -15.26 12.72 7.81
C ASP A 234 -13.82 12.32 7.40
N ARG A 235 -13.36 12.74 6.21
CA ARG A 235 -12.03 12.41 5.67
C ARG A 235 -11.83 10.90 5.45
N ARG A 236 -12.90 10.13 5.30
CA ARG A 236 -12.84 8.72 4.88
C ARG A 236 -12.68 8.68 3.37
N PHE A 237 -11.74 7.86 2.90
CA PHE A 237 -11.61 7.61 1.48
C PHE A 237 -12.75 6.68 1.01
N ARG A 238 -13.63 7.20 0.16
CA ARG A 238 -14.80 6.47 -0.39
C ARG A 238 -14.55 5.88 -1.78
N PHE A 239 -13.54 6.39 -2.47
CA PHE A 239 -13.17 5.90 -3.79
C PHE A 239 -11.68 6.12 -4.00
N LEU A 240 -11.02 5.16 -4.65
CA LEU A 240 -9.64 5.31 -5.13
C LEU A 240 -9.51 4.83 -6.55
N HIS A 241 -8.71 5.56 -7.31
CA HIS A 241 -8.30 5.18 -8.64
C HIS A 241 -6.78 5.37 -8.78
N LEU A 242 -6.10 4.28 -9.15
CA LEU A 242 -4.66 4.11 -9.14
C LEU A 242 -4.16 3.70 -10.53
N GLY A 243 -2.84 3.73 -10.74
CA GLY A 243 -2.21 3.20 -11.95
C GLY A 243 -1.93 4.21 -13.06
N PHE A 244 -2.07 5.51 -12.76
CA PHE A 244 -1.68 6.57 -13.66
C PHE A 244 -0.26 7.03 -13.34
N PRO A 245 0.59 7.23 -14.36
CA PRO A 245 1.92 7.76 -14.14
C PRO A 245 1.82 9.23 -13.72
N GLY A 246 2.81 9.72 -12.96
CA GLY A 246 2.78 11.06 -12.37
C GLY A 246 2.66 12.22 -13.36
N SER A 247 2.99 12.03 -14.64
CA SER A 247 2.76 13.05 -15.69
C SER A 247 1.29 13.22 -16.07
N ALA A 248 0.41 12.27 -15.74
CA ALA A 248 -0.99 12.32 -16.10
C ALA A 248 -1.72 13.41 -15.32
N HIS A 249 -2.42 14.30 -16.04
CA HIS A 249 -3.29 15.31 -15.44
C HIS A 249 -4.50 14.69 -14.74
N ASP A 250 -4.93 15.26 -13.62
CA ASP A 250 -6.05 14.76 -12.82
C ASP A 250 -7.34 14.65 -13.64
N GLN A 251 -7.62 15.61 -14.54
CA GLN A 251 -8.75 15.53 -15.46
C GLN A 251 -8.72 14.27 -16.35
N ARG A 252 -7.54 13.81 -16.76
CA ARG A 252 -7.39 12.58 -17.56
C ARG A 252 -7.65 11.35 -16.69
N VAL A 253 -7.17 11.37 -15.46
CA VAL A 253 -7.39 10.29 -14.48
C VAL A 253 -8.88 10.18 -14.13
N TYR A 254 -9.55 11.30 -13.88
CA TYR A 254 -10.99 11.34 -13.63
C TYR A 254 -11.81 10.80 -14.81
N ARG A 255 -11.47 11.19 -16.04
CA ARG A 255 -12.15 10.64 -17.23
C ARG A 255 -11.99 9.13 -17.39
N ALA A 256 -10.93 8.53 -16.86
CA ALA A 256 -10.72 7.08 -16.95
C ALA A 256 -11.41 6.29 -15.82
N CYS A 257 -11.78 6.96 -14.71
CA CYS A 257 -12.30 6.29 -13.54
C CYS A 257 -13.80 5.97 -13.65
N ALA A 258 -14.27 5.02 -12.83
CA ALA A 258 -15.64 4.53 -12.84
C ALA A 258 -16.70 5.62 -12.55
N LEU A 259 -16.34 6.66 -11.79
CA LEU A 259 -17.23 7.79 -11.50
C LEU A 259 -17.64 8.56 -12.77
N PHE A 260 -16.75 8.64 -13.75
CA PHE A 260 -17.04 9.28 -15.04
C PHE A 260 -17.57 8.28 -16.08
N GLN A 261 -17.05 7.04 -16.08
CA GLN A 261 -17.41 6.04 -17.08
C GLN A 261 -18.79 5.40 -16.84
N ALA A 262 -19.22 5.31 -15.59
CA ALA A 262 -20.50 4.72 -15.18
C ALA A 262 -21.18 5.58 -14.08
N PRO A 263 -21.53 6.84 -14.37
CA PRO A 263 -22.05 7.77 -13.36
C PRO A 263 -23.36 7.28 -12.74
N ASP A 264 -24.24 6.63 -13.52
CA ASP A 264 -25.53 6.12 -13.05
C ASP A 264 -25.40 5.02 -11.96
N GLN A 265 -24.23 4.38 -11.85
CA GLN A 265 -23.96 3.41 -10.79
C GLN A 265 -23.49 4.07 -9.48
N HIS A 266 -23.05 5.32 -9.55
CA HIS A 266 -22.40 6.02 -8.44
C HIS A 266 -23.22 7.21 -7.93
N PHE A 267 -23.97 7.88 -8.79
CA PHE A 267 -24.69 9.12 -8.47
C PHE A 267 -26.17 8.98 -8.73
N SER A 268 -26.96 9.56 -7.84
CA SER A 268 -28.39 9.81 -8.04
C SER A 268 -28.58 11.20 -8.66
N ALA A 269 -29.81 11.51 -9.09
CA ALA A 269 -30.12 12.83 -9.61
C ALA A 269 -29.77 13.94 -8.61
N ASN A 270 -29.08 14.98 -9.09
CA ASN A 270 -28.60 16.12 -8.29
C ASN A 270 -27.55 15.78 -7.22
N GLU A 271 -26.89 14.63 -7.31
CA GLU A 271 -25.70 14.31 -6.52
C GLU A 271 -24.43 14.65 -7.29
N PHE A 272 -23.48 15.30 -6.62
CA PHE A 272 -22.18 15.63 -7.19
C PHE A 272 -21.05 15.57 -6.16
N ILE A 273 -19.82 15.52 -6.66
CA ILE A 273 -18.58 15.68 -5.89
C ILE A 273 -17.93 17.02 -6.24
N LEU A 274 -17.31 17.67 -5.26
CA LEU A 274 -16.64 18.95 -5.45
C LEU A 274 -15.15 18.73 -5.75
N GLY A 275 -14.68 19.24 -6.89
CA GLY A 275 -13.30 19.14 -7.36
C GLY A 275 -12.58 20.48 -7.42
N ASP A 276 -11.27 20.41 -7.65
CA ASP A 276 -10.44 21.58 -7.89
C ASP A 276 -10.78 22.28 -9.22
N SER A 277 -10.18 23.45 -9.47
CA SER A 277 -10.41 24.21 -10.71
C SER A 277 -9.73 23.62 -11.96
N GLY A 278 -8.90 22.59 -11.79
CA GLY A 278 -8.26 21.83 -12.84
C GLY A 278 -9.24 20.93 -13.58
N TYR A 279 -10.34 20.52 -12.92
CA TYR A 279 -11.38 19.70 -13.53
C TYR A 279 -12.37 20.50 -14.41
N THR A 280 -12.84 19.87 -15.48
CA THR A 280 -14.02 20.30 -16.23
C THR A 280 -15.26 19.91 -15.45
N SER A 281 -16.10 20.90 -15.10
CA SER A 281 -17.39 20.62 -14.46
C SER A 281 -18.31 19.81 -15.39
N ASP A 282 -19.05 18.87 -14.82
CA ASP A 282 -20.09 18.07 -15.46
C ASP A 282 -21.30 17.89 -14.51
N ALA A 283 -22.21 16.96 -14.81
CA ALA A 283 -23.42 16.74 -14.02
C ALA A 283 -23.15 16.22 -12.59
N HIS A 284 -22.00 15.55 -12.38
CA HIS A 284 -21.64 14.86 -11.15
C HIS A 284 -20.31 15.33 -10.55
N LEU A 285 -19.53 16.13 -11.25
CA LEU A 285 -18.36 16.84 -10.72
C LEU A 285 -18.54 18.35 -10.89
N VAL A 286 -18.61 19.06 -9.77
CA VAL A 286 -18.61 20.53 -9.75
C VAL A 286 -17.20 21.00 -9.45
N SER A 287 -16.61 21.81 -10.32
CA SER A 287 -15.27 22.38 -10.12
C SER A 287 -15.32 23.83 -9.67
N LEU A 288 -14.29 24.24 -8.93
CA LEU A 288 -14.07 25.66 -8.63
C LEU A 288 -13.86 26.46 -9.92
N PHE A 289 -14.37 27.68 -9.96
CA PHE A 289 -14.18 28.55 -11.11
C PHE A 289 -12.71 28.97 -11.23
N ARG A 290 -12.14 28.87 -12.43
CA ARG A 290 -10.85 29.48 -12.77
C ARG A 290 -11.00 30.55 -13.83
N ARG A 291 -10.06 31.49 -13.86
CA ARG A 291 -9.97 32.47 -14.93
C ARG A 291 -9.50 31.79 -16.21
N TYR A 292 -10.12 32.13 -17.33
CA TYR A 292 -9.62 31.75 -18.66
C TYR A 292 -8.52 32.71 -19.12
N ARG A 293 -7.69 32.29 -20.10
CA ARG A 293 -6.69 33.20 -20.69
C ARG A 293 -7.40 34.41 -21.31
N GLY A 294 -6.97 35.61 -20.92
CA GLY A 294 -7.57 36.87 -21.37
C GLY A 294 -8.75 37.34 -20.51
N GLN A 295 -9.18 36.57 -19.50
CA GLN A 295 -10.19 37.01 -18.54
C GLN A 295 -9.52 37.69 -17.34
N GLU A 296 -9.77 38.99 -17.15
CA GLU A 296 -9.15 39.75 -16.07
C GLU A 296 -9.71 39.36 -14.69
N THR A 297 -11.02 39.20 -14.56
CA THR A 297 -11.70 38.92 -13.29
C THR A 297 -12.79 37.85 -13.43
N LEU A 298 -13.02 37.10 -12.34
CA LEU A 298 -14.18 36.22 -12.22
C LEU A 298 -15.42 37.06 -11.92
N ALA A 299 -16.59 36.59 -12.36
CA ALA A 299 -17.85 37.24 -11.99
C ALA A 299 -18.03 37.23 -10.46
N PRO A 300 -18.67 38.24 -9.84
CA PRO A 300 -18.86 38.28 -8.38
C PRO A 300 -19.49 37.01 -7.80
N SER A 301 -20.44 36.39 -8.50
CA SER A 301 -21.06 35.12 -8.11
C SER A 301 -20.09 33.94 -8.12
N GLN A 302 -19.16 33.89 -9.09
CA GLN A 302 -18.12 32.86 -9.17
C GLN A 302 -17.09 33.03 -8.04
N VAL A 303 -16.74 34.29 -7.72
CA VAL A 303 -15.87 34.61 -6.58
C VAL A 303 -16.53 34.18 -5.27
N ALA A 304 -17.81 34.53 -5.07
CA ALA A 304 -18.56 34.13 -3.88
C ALA A 304 -18.65 32.60 -3.76
N PHE A 305 -18.94 31.90 -4.86
CA PHE A 305 -18.93 30.43 -4.89
C PHE A 305 -17.55 29.87 -4.48
N ASN A 306 -16.46 30.35 -5.08
CA ASN A 306 -15.12 29.88 -4.75
C ASN A 306 -14.74 30.17 -3.29
N GLN A 307 -15.06 31.36 -2.77
CA GLN A 307 -14.82 31.74 -1.38
C GLN A 307 -15.54 30.80 -0.41
N HIS A 308 -16.73 30.34 -0.80
CA HIS A 308 -17.51 29.40 -0.02
C HIS A 308 -16.99 27.96 -0.16
N ALA A 309 -16.80 27.46 -1.38
CA ALA A 309 -16.51 26.06 -1.67
C ALA A 309 -15.03 25.67 -1.44
N SER A 310 -14.08 26.58 -1.67
CA SER A 310 -12.64 26.26 -1.59
C SER A 310 -12.22 25.74 -0.21
N PRO A 311 -12.59 26.36 0.93
CA PRO A 311 -12.21 25.87 2.26
C PRO A 311 -12.74 24.47 2.58
N ARG A 312 -13.95 24.13 2.09
CA ARG A 312 -14.53 22.79 2.31
C ARG A 312 -13.83 21.73 1.48
N ARG A 313 -13.44 22.07 0.25
CA ARG A 313 -12.67 21.16 -0.61
C ARG A 313 -11.35 20.75 0.04
N VAL A 314 -10.70 21.63 0.83
CA VAL A 314 -9.44 21.32 1.52
C VAL A 314 -9.51 20.05 2.37
N THR A 315 -10.70 19.58 2.76
CA THR A 315 -10.93 18.27 3.41
C THR A 315 -10.20 17.11 2.70
N VAL A 316 -10.21 17.06 1.36
CA VAL A 316 -9.49 16.02 0.60
C VAL A 316 -7.98 16.16 0.67
N GLU A 317 -7.47 17.39 0.66
CA GLU A 317 -6.05 17.67 0.81
C GLU A 317 -5.57 17.31 2.22
N HIS A 318 -6.38 17.62 3.23
CA HIS A 318 -6.12 17.23 4.62
C HIS A 318 -6.13 15.71 4.79
N ALA A 319 -7.09 14.99 4.17
CA ALA A 319 -7.13 13.54 4.20
C ALA A 319 -5.85 12.93 3.61
N PHE A 320 -5.41 13.41 2.44
CA PHE A 320 -4.14 12.99 1.84
C PHE A 320 -2.92 13.39 2.67
N GLY A 321 -2.92 14.58 3.26
CA GLY A 321 -1.87 15.05 4.16
C GLY A 321 -1.71 14.14 5.36
N ILE A 322 -2.81 13.83 6.06
CA ILE A 322 -2.85 12.89 7.20
C ILE A 322 -2.37 11.51 6.77
N LEU A 323 -2.88 10.98 5.65
CA LEU A 323 -2.48 9.69 5.10
C LEU A 323 -0.96 9.60 4.90
N LYS A 324 -0.36 10.60 4.26
CA LYS A 324 1.09 10.65 3.96
C LYS A 324 1.96 10.97 5.17
N LEU A 325 1.41 11.68 6.17
CA LEU A 325 2.10 11.97 7.43
C LEU A 325 2.13 10.76 8.34
N ARG A 326 1.02 10.00 8.43
CA ARG A 326 0.94 8.76 9.18
C ARG A 326 1.76 7.66 8.50
N TRP A 327 1.62 7.51 7.18
CA TRP A 327 2.32 6.48 6.40
C TRP A 327 3.39 7.12 5.52
N GLN A 328 4.51 7.51 6.13
CA GLN A 328 5.59 8.23 5.45
C GLN A 328 6.18 7.48 4.26
N SER A 329 6.04 6.16 4.20
CA SER A 329 6.39 5.37 3.01
C SER A 329 5.71 5.90 1.74
N LEU A 330 4.55 6.57 1.82
CA LEU A 330 3.89 7.21 0.68
C LEU A 330 4.55 8.53 0.21
N ARG A 331 5.40 9.14 1.04
CA ARG A 331 6.19 10.34 0.65
C ARG A 331 7.40 9.96 -0.22
N ALA A 332 7.90 8.74 -0.06
CA ALA A 332 8.98 8.15 -0.86
C ALA A 332 8.85 6.63 -0.86
N LEU A 333 8.09 6.09 -1.81
CA LEU A 333 7.71 4.69 -1.87
C LEU A 333 8.95 3.80 -2.05
N PRO A 334 9.22 2.86 -1.12
CA PRO A 334 10.44 2.05 -1.10
C PRO A 334 10.33 0.83 -2.04
N ILE A 335 9.88 1.06 -3.27
CA ILE A 335 9.71 0.05 -4.33
C ILE A 335 10.46 0.53 -5.57
N SER A 336 11.28 -0.35 -6.14
CA SER A 336 11.91 -0.12 -7.45
C SER A 336 11.00 -0.69 -8.53
N LEU A 337 10.32 0.18 -9.27
CA LEU A 337 9.43 -0.19 -10.36
C LEU A 337 10.25 -0.71 -11.55
N ARG A 338 10.28 -2.02 -11.71
CA ARG A 338 11.01 -2.74 -12.78
C ARG A 338 10.08 -3.36 -13.81
N ASP A 339 8.94 -3.82 -13.34
CA ASP A 339 7.96 -4.56 -14.12
C ASP A 339 6.55 -4.33 -13.54
N GLU A 340 5.55 -4.95 -14.16
CA GLU A 340 4.16 -4.88 -13.74
C GLU A 340 3.90 -5.48 -12.35
N LEU A 341 4.74 -6.44 -11.91
CA LEU A 341 4.59 -7.05 -10.59
C LEU A 341 4.92 -6.03 -9.50
N GLU A 342 6.02 -5.28 -9.64
CA GLU A 342 6.38 -4.23 -8.68
C GLU A 342 5.40 -3.06 -8.72
N GLU A 343 4.83 -2.74 -9.88
CA GLU A 343 3.74 -1.75 -10.00
C GLU A 343 2.48 -2.19 -9.25
N SER A 344 2.09 -3.46 -9.38
CA SER A 344 0.96 -4.03 -8.64
C SER A 344 1.21 -4.06 -7.13
N ARG A 345 2.45 -4.36 -6.71
CA ARG A 345 2.85 -4.28 -5.30
C ARG A 345 2.79 -2.86 -4.76
N ALA A 346 3.19 -1.87 -5.56
CA ALA A 346 3.05 -0.46 -5.20
C ALA A 346 1.59 -0.04 -5.07
N ALA A 347 0.70 -0.49 -5.95
CA ALA A 347 -0.73 -0.27 -5.82
C ALA A 347 -1.30 -0.89 -4.53
N CYS A 348 -0.95 -2.15 -4.23
CA CYS A 348 -1.35 -2.81 -2.97
C CYS A 348 -0.82 -2.07 -1.75
N TRP A 349 0.39 -1.52 -1.80
CA TRP A 349 0.97 -0.73 -0.72
C TRP A 349 0.14 0.53 -0.46
N ILE A 350 -0.21 1.27 -1.52
CA ILE A 350 -1.02 2.50 -1.40
C ILE A 350 -2.40 2.17 -0.85
N ARG A 351 -3.07 1.17 -1.41
CA ARG A 351 -4.40 0.71 -0.97
C ARG A 351 -4.40 0.28 0.49
N ALA A 352 -3.40 -0.50 0.92
CA ALA A 352 -3.27 -0.92 2.31
C ALA A 352 -3.09 0.26 3.28
N CYS A 353 -2.30 1.28 2.91
CA CYS A 353 -2.20 2.51 3.71
C CYS A 353 -3.56 3.22 3.84
N VAL A 354 -4.38 3.18 2.79
CA VAL A 354 -5.71 3.81 2.78
C VAL A 354 -6.72 3.01 3.59
N VAL A 355 -6.70 1.69 3.49
CA VAL A 355 -7.46 0.79 4.38
C VAL A 355 -7.11 1.07 5.84
N LEU A 356 -5.82 1.15 6.16
CA LEU A 356 -5.35 1.50 7.51
C LEU A 356 -5.76 2.93 7.91
N HIS A 357 -5.82 3.89 7.00
CA HIS A 357 -6.33 5.23 7.33
C HIS A 357 -7.80 5.17 7.70
N ASN A 358 -8.65 4.57 6.87
CA ASN A 358 -10.08 4.47 7.13
C ASN A 358 -10.40 3.65 8.39
N LEU A 359 -9.60 2.62 8.69
CA LEU A 359 -9.67 1.87 9.95
C LEU A 359 -9.45 2.73 11.21
N LEU A 360 -8.71 3.83 11.07
CA LEU A 360 -8.17 4.62 12.19
C LEU A 360 -8.67 6.06 12.20
N VAL A 361 -9.55 6.42 11.26
CA VAL A 361 -10.10 7.78 11.13
C VAL A 361 -11.21 8.05 12.14
N ASP A 362 -11.87 6.99 12.62
CA ASP A 362 -13.00 7.04 13.56
C ASP A 362 -12.55 7.13 15.03
N ASP A 363 -11.26 6.88 15.29
CA ASP A 363 -10.71 7.01 16.62
C ASP A 363 -10.51 8.51 16.91
N ALA A 364 -11.29 9.05 17.85
CA ALA A 364 -11.34 10.46 18.23
C ALA A 364 -10.00 11.07 18.72
N ALA A 365 -8.91 10.34 18.63
CA ALA A 365 -7.57 10.84 18.86
C ALA A 365 -7.24 11.90 17.78
N GLU A 366 -6.82 13.09 18.22
CA GLU A 366 -6.48 14.17 17.30
C GLU A 366 -5.45 13.70 16.23
N PRO A 367 -5.72 13.97 14.94
CA PRO A 367 -4.82 13.71 13.85
C PRO A 367 -3.44 14.30 14.17
N GLY A 368 -2.41 13.48 14.03
CA GLY A 368 -1.05 13.93 14.24
C GLY A 368 -0.57 13.94 15.70
N GLN A 369 -1.29 13.34 16.66
CA GLN A 369 -0.71 13.01 17.98
C GLN A 369 0.52 12.10 17.89
N TRP A 370 0.63 11.32 16.81
CA TRP A 370 1.80 10.50 16.51
C TRP A 370 2.97 11.26 15.90
N LEU A 371 2.81 12.53 15.52
CA LEU A 371 3.90 13.34 14.92
C LEU A 371 4.84 13.85 16.01
N THR A 372 6.14 13.91 15.69
CA THR A 372 7.08 14.69 16.49
C THR A 372 6.77 16.19 16.37
N ALA A 373 7.32 17.00 17.27
CA ALA A 373 7.18 18.46 17.19
C ALA A 373 7.68 19.01 15.83
N GLU A 374 8.81 18.50 15.36
CA GLU A 374 9.39 18.86 14.06
C GLU A 374 8.51 18.45 12.88
N GLU A 375 7.97 17.23 12.91
CA GLU A 375 7.06 16.74 11.87
C GLU A 375 5.75 17.53 11.85
N ARG A 376 5.25 17.92 13.03
CA ARG A 376 4.07 18.78 13.16
C ARG A 376 4.34 20.18 12.61
N GLU A 377 5.48 20.78 12.93
CA GLU A 377 5.86 22.08 12.39
C GLU A 377 6.01 22.04 10.87
N LEU A 378 6.66 21.00 10.34
CA LEU A 378 6.76 20.79 8.90
C LEU A 378 5.39 20.63 8.26
N ALA A 379 4.51 19.82 8.86
CA ALA A 379 3.15 19.63 8.37
C ALA A 379 2.34 20.93 8.40
N GLN A 380 2.50 21.77 9.43
CA GLN A 380 1.85 23.09 9.49
C GLN A 380 2.34 24.03 8.38
N ARG A 381 3.62 23.94 8.01
CA ARG A 381 4.18 24.69 6.88
C ARG A 381 3.69 24.15 5.53
N GLU A 382 3.56 22.84 5.39
CA GLU A 382 3.16 22.17 4.14
C GLU A 382 1.64 22.24 3.89
N HIS A 383 0.83 22.11 4.93
CA HIS A 383 -0.62 21.91 4.87
C HIS A 383 -1.43 22.98 5.62
N GLY A 384 -0.77 23.99 6.19
CA GLY A 384 -1.40 25.06 6.97
C GLY A 384 -1.56 24.72 8.46
N PRO A 385 -1.83 25.72 9.30
CA PRO A 385 -1.85 25.58 10.76
C PRO A 385 -2.96 24.64 11.29
N ASP A 386 -4.05 24.48 10.53
CA ASP A 386 -5.25 23.72 10.90
C ASP A 386 -5.38 22.36 10.20
N PHE A 387 -4.29 21.80 9.65
CA PHE A 387 -4.32 20.50 8.93
C PHE A 387 -4.86 19.33 9.80
N THR A 388 -4.79 19.47 11.13
CA THR A 388 -5.31 18.51 12.12
C THR A 388 -6.64 18.90 12.73
N ARG A 389 -7.15 20.11 12.49
CA ARG A 389 -8.31 20.64 13.19
C ARG A 389 -9.59 19.95 12.72
N TRP A 390 -10.35 19.45 13.68
CA TRP A 390 -11.74 19.02 13.52
C TRP A 390 -12.63 20.20 13.91
N GLU A 391 -13.43 20.70 12.99
CA GLU A 391 -14.57 21.55 13.38
C GLU A 391 -15.71 20.59 13.78
N HIS A 392 -15.61 20.04 15.00
CA HIS A 392 -16.78 19.45 15.66
C HIS A 392 -17.63 20.59 16.21
N ASP A 393 -18.63 21.01 15.45
CA ASP A 393 -19.75 21.75 16.02
C ASP A 393 -20.85 20.74 16.40
N GLY A 394 -20.86 20.34 17.68
CA GLY A 394 -22.07 19.90 18.40
C GLY A 394 -22.42 18.42 18.39
N ASP A 395 -22.78 17.92 19.58
CA ASP A 395 -23.18 16.57 19.98
C ASP A 395 -24.23 15.82 19.13
N ALA A 396 -24.17 14.48 19.28
CA ALA A 396 -25.11 13.40 18.91
C ALA A 396 -24.94 12.79 17.50
N ALA A 397 -24.86 11.47 17.29
CA ALA A 397 -25.24 10.33 18.11
C ALA A 397 -24.39 9.08 17.79
N LEU A 398 -24.03 8.34 18.83
CA LEU A 398 -23.60 6.94 18.75
C LEU A 398 -24.75 6.10 18.22
N HIS A 399 -24.59 5.50 17.04
CA HIS A 399 -25.35 4.31 16.67
C HIS A 399 -24.43 3.24 16.09
N ALA A 400 -24.16 2.24 16.93
CA ALA A 400 -23.73 0.93 16.50
C ALA A 400 -24.83 0.31 15.64
N VAL A 401 -24.48 -0.14 14.43
CA VAL A 401 -25.34 -1.05 13.65
C VAL A 401 -24.65 -2.40 13.63
N GLY A 402 -25.36 -3.36 14.23
CA GLY A 402 -24.89 -4.71 14.50
C GLY A 402 -24.64 -5.53 13.23
N ALA A 403 -23.75 -6.49 13.42
CA ALA A 403 -23.52 -7.60 12.52
C ALA A 403 -24.79 -8.45 12.35
N ASP A 404 -24.99 -8.96 11.14
CA ASP A 404 -25.67 -10.23 10.95
C ASP A 404 -24.84 -11.11 10.00
N VAL A 405 -24.73 -12.38 10.39
CA VAL A 405 -23.84 -13.40 9.83
C VAL A 405 -24.70 -14.35 9.02
N GLY A 406 -24.37 -14.52 7.73
CA GLY A 406 -25.17 -15.32 6.80
C GLY A 406 -24.36 -16.10 5.76
N GLN A 407 -23.83 -17.23 6.21
CA GLN A 407 -23.64 -18.51 5.51
C GLN A 407 -22.65 -18.65 4.32
N SER A 408 -21.89 -19.73 4.47
CA SER A 408 -20.84 -20.31 3.67
C SER A 408 -21.33 -21.03 2.40
N ALA A 409 -20.53 -20.94 1.33
CA ALA A 409 -20.58 -21.80 0.15
C ALA A 409 -19.24 -22.56 -0.01
N PRO A 410 -19.23 -23.75 -0.65
CA PRO A 410 -18.25 -24.79 -0.38
C PRO A 410 -16.91 -24.58 -1.08
N GLN A 411 -15.83 -24.91 -0.37
CA GLN A 411 -14.46 -24.93 -0.90
C GLN A 411 -14.23 -26.21 -1.70
N GLU A 412 -13.97 -26.07 -3.01
CA GLU A 412 -13.35 -27.13 -3.80
C GLU A 412 -11.85 -27.22 -3.48
N GLU A 413 -11.40 -28.45 -3.20
CA GLU A 413 -10.00 -28.79 -2.96
C GLU A 413 -9.11 -28.42 -4.15
N GLN A 414 -8.27 -27.39 -4.00
CA GLN A 414 -7.14 -27.16 -4.90
C GLN A 414 -5.82 -27.66 -4.29
N VAL A 415 -5.23 -28.60 -5.03
CA VAL A 415 -3.91 -29.20 -4.88
C VAL A 415 -2.82 -28.17 -4.56
N GLY A 416 -1.98 -28.51 -3.58
CA GLY A 416 -1.08 -27.61 -2.87
C GLY A 416 -0.14 -26.75 -3.73
N ARG A 417 -0.44 -25.45 -3.79
CA ARG A 417 0.48 -24.40 -4.25
C ARG A 417 1.44 -24.00 -3.12
N THR A 418 2.70 -23.72 -3.45
CA THR A 418 3.67 -23.17 -2.50
C THR A 418 3.30 -21.73 -2.11
N GLU A 419 3.66 -21.27 -0.91
CA GLU A 419 3.38 -19.91 -0.40
C GLU A 419 3.75 -18.80 -1.39
N GLY A 420 4.92 -18.92 -2.03
CA GLY A 420 5.35 -17.95 -3.03
C GLY A 420 4.49 -17.97 -4.29
N GLN A 421 3.77 -19.07 -4.59
CA GLN A 421 2.81 -19.14 -5.67
C GLN A 421 1.46 -18.54 -5.26
N ILE A 422 1.00 -18.72 -4.01
CA ILE A 422 -0.23 -18.09 -3.51
C ILE A 422 -0.08 -16.57 -3.46
N LEU A 423 1.01 -16.06 -2.89
CA LEU A 423 1.30 -14.62 -2.86
C LEU A 423 1.45 -14.04 -4.26
N ARG A 424 2.17 -14.73 -5.16
CA ARG A 424 2.29 -14.27 -6.55
C ARG A 424 0.96 -14.32 -7.29
N GLN A 425 0.14 -15.35 -7.06
CA GLN A 425 -1.17 -15.47 -7.67
C GLN A 425 -2.12 -14.38 -7.17
N LYS A 426 -2.18 -14.12 -5.85
CA LYS A 426 -2.98 -13.01 -5.30
C LYS A 426 -2.50 -11.68 -5.85
N VAL A 427 -1.18 -11.41 -5.86
CA VAL A 427 -0.64 -10.18 -6.46
C VAL A 427 -0.93 -10.09 -7.96
N GLN A 428 -0.91 -11.21 -8.70
CA GLN A 428 -1.25 -11.26 -10.13
C GLN A 428 -2.75 -11.13 -10.39
N GLU A 429 -3.60 -11.63 -9.50
CA GLU A 429 -5.05 -11.47 -9.52
C GLU A 429 -5.41 -10.02 -9.24
N PHE A 430 -4.77 -9.41 -8.23
CA PHE A 430 -4.83 -7.97 -8.01
C PHE A 430 -4.29 -7.19 -9.21
N ALA A 431 -3.20 -7.62 -9.84
CA ALA A 431 -2.69 -7.03 -11.07
C ALA A 431 -3.71 -7.14 -12.23
N ARG A 432 -4.45 -8.25 -12.30
CA ARG A 432 -5.49 -8.46 -13.32
C ARG A 432 -6.69 -7.54 -13.10
N VAL A 433 -7.20 -7.45 -11.87
CA VAL A 433 -8.26 -6.49 -11.49
C VAL A 433 -7.78 -5.06 -11.75
N TRP A 434 -6.54 -4.76 -11.39
CA TRP A 434 -5.90 -3.47 -11.63
C TRP A 434 -5.78 -3.12 -13.13
N ARG A 435 -5.46 -4.09 -14.00
CA ARG A 435 -5.46 -3.88 -15.47
C ARG A 435 -6.84 -3.58 -16.04
N GLN A 436 -7.92 -4.09 -15.45
CA GLN A 436 -9.28 -3.83 -15.92
C GLN A 436 -9.76 -2.42 -15.54
N GLN A 437 -9.15 -1.80 -14.53
CA GLN A 437 -9.43 -0.44 -14.09
C GLN A 437 -8.62 0.63 -14.87
N ARG A 438 -7.72 0.21 -15.77
CA ARG A 438 -6.83 1.08 -16.54
C ARG A 438 -7.30 1.15 -17.99
#